data_AF-A0A6A5BXS1-F1
#
_entry.id   AF-A0A6A5BXS1-F1
#
_cell.length_a   1.000
_cell.length_b   1.000
_cell.length_c   1.000
_cell.angle_alpha   90.00
_cell.angle_beta   90.00
_cell.angle_gamma   90.00
#
_symmetry.space_group_name_H-M   'P 1'
#
loop_
_entity.id
_entity.type
_entity.pdbx_description
1 polymer ?
#
loop_
_entity_poly.entity_id
_entity_poly.type
_entity_poly.pdbx_seq_one_letter_code
_entity_poly.pdbx_strand_id
1 'polypeptide(L)'
;MLLSGVYPTTEHYNTYLDELANTNDNFYLHDTFDDLKRRNPYQKPDAASFNTMLDNYIRHQDGQRALIQLEYMKSKNIAVDASLEGKLKELVVSKNIVTVQVHLDSNLFGKDFIELILLFNFIYLIHHVFMIFMDLSSYYNFHGFIKQLIV
;
A
#
# COMPACT_ATOMS: atom_id res chain seq x y z
N MET A 1 24.75 5.03 1.34
CA MET A 1 25.70 5.03 0.21
C MET A 1 25.67 6.38 -0.46
N LEU A 2 26.79 7.13 -0.47
CA LEU A 2 27.19 8.11 -1.49
C LEU A 2 28.54 8.68 -1.03
N LEU A 3 29.65 8.11 -1.53
CA LEU A 3 30.99 8.65 -1.31
C LEU A 3 31.74 9.00 -2.61
N SER A 4 31.17 8.75 -3.79
CA SER A 4 31.96 8.76 -5.04
C SER A 4 31.22 9.21 -6.31
N GLY A 5 30.01 9.76 -6.23
CA GLY A 5 29.27 10.24 -7.42
C GLY A 5 28.78 9.13 -8.37
N VAL A 6 28.91 7.86 -7.96
CA VAL A 6 28.34 6.70 -8.65
C VAL A 6 26.98 6.40 -8.04
N TYR A 7 25.94 6.36 -8.89
CA TYR A 7 24.59 5.98 -8.48
C TYR A 7 24.44 4.46 -8.55
N PRO A 8 24.04 3.78 -7.46
CA PRO A 8 23.80 2.34 -7.51
C PRO A 8 22.70 1.99 -8.53
N THR A 9 22.88 0.87 -9.23
CA THR A 9 21.87 0.34 -10.16
C THR A 9 20.71 -0.30 -9.40
N THR A 10 19.57 -0.54 -10.07
CA THR A 10 18.46 -1.30 -9.46
C THR A 10 18.90 -2.64 -8.89
N GLU A 11 19.85 -3.32 -9.54
CA GLU A 11 20.42 -4.59 -9.05
C GLU A 11 21.12 -4.44 -7.70
N HIS A 12 21.94 -3.38 -7.53
CA HIS A 12 22.59 -3.11 -6.23
C HIS A 12 21.56 -2.83 -5.13
N TYR A 13 20.50 -2.08 -5.45
CA TYR A 13 19.39 -1.87 -4.52
C TYR A 13 18.67 -3.19 -4.20
N ASN A 14 18.43 -4.05 -5.19
CA ASN A 14 17.76 -5.33 -4.98
C ASN A 14 18.56 -6.23 -4.05
N THR A 15 19.89 -6.32 -4.22
CA THR A 15 20.76 -7.04 -3.30
C THR A 15 20.67 -6.50 -1.88
N TYR A 16 20.70 -5.18 -1.72
CA TYR A 16 20.65 -4.56 -0.40
C TYR A 16 19.28 -4.67 0.26
N LEU A 17 18.19 -4.55 -0.52
CA LEU A 17 16.82 -4.77 -0.05
C LEU A 17 16.62 -6.22 0.44
N ASP A 18 17.17 -7.21 -0.28
CA ASP A 18 17.08 -8.62 0.13
C ASP A 18 17.81 -8.85 1.47
N GLU A 19 19.02 -8.29 1.62
CA GLU A 19 19.77 -8.36 2.89
C GLU A 19 19.02 -7.69 4.05
N LEU A 20 18.49 -6.48 3.84
CA LEU A 20 17.71 -5.76 4.85
C LEU A 20 16.42 -6.51 5.22
N ALA A 21 15.75 -7.11 4.24
CA ALA A 21 14.56 -7.92 4.47
C ALA A 21 14.88 -9.17 5.29
N ASN A 22 16.07 -9.74 5.14
CA ASN A 22 16.53 -10.92 5.91
C ASN A 22 17.00 -10.59 7.33
N THR A 23 17.46 -9.35 7.57
CA THR A 23 17.87 -8.87 8.89
C THR A 23 16.71 -8.30 9.73
N ASN A 24 15.48 -8.32 9.20
CA ASN A 24 14.27 -7.72 9.80
C ASN A 24 14.40 -6.22 10.10
N ASP A 25 15.30 -5.53 9.40
CA ASP A 25 15.47 -4.09 9.56
C ASP A 25 14.49 -3.32 8.67
N ASN A 26 13.21 -3.35 9.07
CA ASN A 26 12.12 -2.78 8.27
C ASN A 26 12.23 -1.27 8.08
N PHE A 27 12.87 -0.54 9.00
CA PHE A 27 13.06 0.90 8.85
C PHE A 27 13.98 1.20 7.67
N TYR A 28 15.19 0.61 7.67
CA TYR A 28 16.14 0.83 6.59
C TYR A 28 15.68 0.19 5.28
N LEU A 29 14.94 -0.92 5.33
CA LEU A 29 14.31 -1.52 4.15
C LEU A 29 13.39 -0.51 3.45
N HIS A 30 12.48 0.10 4.21
CA HIS A 30 11.55 1.08 3.66
C HIS A 30 12.24 2.37 3.18
N ASP A 31 13.21 2.90 3.93
CA ASP A 31 13.97 4.08 3.49
C ASP A 31 14.77 3.79 2.21
N THR A 32 15.41 2.61 2.11
CA THR A 32 16.13 2.17 0.91
C THR A 32 15.20 2.02 -0.30
N PHE A 33 14.00 1.46 -0.10
CA PHE A 33 13.02 1.31 -1.18
C PHE A 33 12.46 2.67 -1.64
N ASP A 34 12.21 3.58 -0.70
CA ASP A 34 11.78 4.95 -1.01
C ASP A 34 12.87 5.77 -1.70
N ASP A 35 14.14 5.51 -1.37
CA ASP A 35 15.30 6.07 -2.05
C ASP A 35 15.35 5.64 -3.51
N LEU A 36 15.14 4.35 -3.80
CA LEU A 36 15.05 3.85 -5.17
C LEU A 36 13.87 4.46 -5.94
N LYS A 37 12.73 4.71 -5.28
CA LYS A 37 11.54 5.32 -5.92
C LYS A 37 11.73 6.80 -6.23
N ARG A 38 12.17 7.57 -5.23
CA ARG A 38 12.09 9.04 -5.23
C ARG A 38 13.43 9.72 -5.39
N ARG A 39 14.48 9.22 -4.71
CA ARG A 39 15.78 9.89 -4.63
C ARG A 39 16.73 9.45 -5.74
N ASN A 40 16.53 8.27 -6.34
CA ASN A 40 17.31 7.81 -7.48
C ASN A 40 16.76 8.40 -8.80
N PRO A 41 17.53 9.26 -9.50
CA PRO A 41 17.06 9.91 -10.72
C PRO A 41 17.15 9.00 -11.96
N TYR A 42 17.97 7.94 -11.93
CA TYR A 42 18.28 7.13 -13.11
C TYR A 42 17.66 5.73 -13.09
N GLN A 43 17.36 5.23 -11.90
CA GLN A 43 16.87 3.87 -11.71
C GLN A 43 15.50 3.89 -11.07
N LYS A 44 14.71 2.85 -11.35
CA LYS A 44 13.38 2.65 -10.77
C LYS A 44 13.27 1.24 -10.21
N PRO A 45 12.40 1.03 -9.21
CA PRO A 45 12.12 -0.30 -8.72
C PRO A 45 11.56 -1.17 -9.83
N ASP A 46 12.04 -2.41 -9.87
CA ASP A 46 11.60 -3.43 -10.81
C ASP A 46 10.83 -4.55 -10.09
N ALA A 47 10.46 -5.59 -10.84
CA ALA A 47 9.73 -6.73 -10.27
C ALA A 47 10.46 -7.36 -9.09
N ALA A 48 11.80 -7.44 -9.10
CA ALA A 48 12.55 -7.99 -7.98
C ALA A 48 12.42 -7.08 -6.74
N SER A 49 12.58 -5.75 -6.89
CA SER A 49 12.38 -4.83 -5.76
C SER A 49 10.99 -4.95 -5.13
N PHE A 50 9.94 -5.03 -5.97
CA PHE A 50 8.56 -5.15 -5.49
C PHE A 50 8.26 -6.50 -4.82
N ASN A 51 8.79 -7.60 -5.36
CA ASN A 51 8.65 -8.94 -4.77
C ASN A 51 9.37 -9.04 -3.42
N THR A 52 10.56 -8.45 -3.27
CA THR A 52 11.26 -8.39 -1.97
C THR A 52 10.42 -7.68 -0.90
N MET A 53 9.80 -6.55 -1.25
CA MET A 53 8.90 -5.85 -0.34
C MET A 53 7.64 -6.67 0.01
N LEU A 54 7.06 -7.36 -0.98
CA LEU A 54 5.90 -8.23 -0.78
C LEU A 54 6.23 -9.39 0.17
N ASP A 55 7.34 -10.08 -0.06
CA ASP A 55 7.81 -11.17 0.80
C ASP A 55 8.07 -10.69 2.22
N ASN A 56 8.69 -9.52 2.40
CA ASN A 56 8.91 -8.92 3.71
C ASN A 56 7.59 -8.73 4.49
N TYR A 57 6.55 -8.17 3.87
CA TYR A 57 5.24 -8.01 4.52
C TYR A 57 4.59 -9.36 4.88
N ILE A 58 4.69 -10.35 3.99
CA ILE A 58 4.16 -11.71 4.23
C ILE A 58 4.86 -12.35 5.44
N ARG A 59 6.20 -12.29 5.50
CA ARG A 59 6.99 -12.83 6.61
C ARG A 59 6.68 -12.14 7.94
N HIS A 60 6.40 -10.84 7.91
CA HIS A 60 6.00 -10.07 9.09
C HIS A 60 4.51 -10.17 9.42
N GLN A 61 3.76 -11.03 8.73
CA GLN A 61 2.32 -11.24 8.94
C GLN A 61 1.48 -9.97 8.71
N ASP A 62 1.99 -9.00 7.96
CA ASP A 62 1.29 -7.77 7.58
C ASP A 62 0.51 -7.99 6.28
N GLY A 63 -0.57 -8.77 6.39
CA GLY A 63 -1.40 -9.13 5.24
C GLY A 63 -2.05 -7.93 4.55
N GLN A 64 -2.36 -6.85 5.29
CA GLN A 64 -2.96 -5.64 4.70
C GLN A 64 -2.00 -4.94 3.74
N ARG A 65 -0.74 -4.69 4.17
CA ARG A 65 0.26 -4.08 3.29
C ARG A 65 0.67 -5.00 2.14
N ALA A 66 0.77 -6.30 2.40
CA ALA A 66 1.04 -7.29 1.35
C ALA A 66 -0.04 -7.28 0.26
N LEU A 67 -1.32 -7.18 0.62
CA LEU A 67 -2.42 -7.07 -0.33
C LEU A 67 -2.38 -5.78 -1.15
N ILE A 68 -2.17 -4.64 -0.50
CA ILE A 68 -2.07 -3.34 -1.20
C ILE A 68 -0.92 -3.37 -2.22
N GLN A 69 0.22 -3.96 -1.84
CA GLN A 69 1.37 -4.13 -2.73
C GLN A 69 1.04 -5.05 -3.91
N LEU A 70 0.39 -6.20 -3.65
CA LEU A 70 -0.01 -7.14 -4.70
C LEU A 70 -0.94 -6.48 -5.73
N GLU A 71 -1.95 -5.76 -5.27
CA GLU A 71 -2.89 -5.04 -6.14
C GLU A 71 -2.19 -3.92 -6.93
N TYR A 72 -1.26 -3.20 -6.30
CA TYR A 72 -0.43 -2.23 -7.00
C TYR A 72 0.37 -2.88 -8.13
N MET A 73 1.05 -4.00 -7.86
CA MET A 73 1.83 -4.73 -8.86
C MET A 73 0.96 -5.19 -10.02
N LYS A 74 -0.21 -5.78 -9.75
CA LYS A 74 -1.19 -6.18 -10.77
C LYS A 74 -1.67 -5.00 -11.62
N SER A 75 -2.03 -3.87 -10.98
CA SER A 75 -2.50 -2.66 -11.67
C SER A 75 -1.44 -2.05 -12.61
N LYS A 76 -0.16 -2.32 -12.36
CA LYS A 76 0.99 -1.84 -13.13
C LYS A 76 1.61 -2.91 -14.04
N ASN A 77 1.00 -4.09 -14.13
CA ASN A 77 1.55 -5.24 -14.87
C ASN A 77 2.98 -5.61 -14.45
N ILE A 78 3.29 -5.49 -13.16
CA ILE A 78 4.58 -5.90 -12.59
C ILE A 78 4.48 -7.39 -12.23
N ALA A 79 5.46 -8.18 -12.67
CA ALA A 79 5.48 -9.61 -12.41
C ALA A 79 5.55 -9.92 -10.90
N VAL A 80 4.62 -10.75 -10.44
CA VAL A 80 4.56 -11.24 -9.06
C VAL A 80 5.10 -12.67 -9.03
N ASP A 81 5.92 -12.99 -8.02
CA ASP A 81 6.34 -14.36 -7.76
C ASP A 81 5.15 -15.22 -7.32
N ALA A 82 4.87 -16.29 -8.07
CA ALA A 82 3.78 -17.21 -7.81
C ALA A 82 3.85 -17.85 -6.41
N SER A 83 5.05 -18.05 -5.85
CA SER A 83 5.22 -18.54 -4.48
C SER A 83 4.66 -17.54 -3.45
N LEU A 84 4.86 -16.24 -3.68
CA LEU A 84 4.38 -15.19 -2.78
C LEU A 84 2.86 -15.03 -2.85
N GLU A 85 2.26 -15.17 -4.05
CA GLU A 85 0.80 -15.17 -4.19
C GLU A 85 0.15 -16.30 -3.38
N GLY A 86 0.73 -17.50 -3.42
CA GLY A 86 0.26 -18.64 -2.62
C GLY A 86 0.34 -18.38 -1.12
N LYS A 87 1.51 -17.93 -0.64
CA LYS A 87 1.73 -17.60 0.78
C LYS A 87 0.80 -16.49 1.29
N LEU A 88 0.57 -15.45 0.48
CA LEU A 88 -0.34 -14.38 0.85
C LEU A 88 -1.79 -14.88 0.96
N LYS A 89 -2.23 -15.75 0.06
CA LYS A 89 -3.56 -16.37 0.15
C LYS A 89 -3.75 -17.14 1.46
N GLU A 90 -2.77 -17.94 1.86
CA GLU A 90 -2.78 -18.65 3.14
C GLU A 90 -2.80 -17.68 4.34
N LEU A 91 -2.00 -16.62 4.28
CA LEU A 91 -1.94 -15.59 5.31
C LEU A 91 -3.30 -14.89 5.49
N VAL A 92 -3.95 -14.49 4.40
CA VAL A 92 -5.26 -13.83 4.41
C VAL A 92 -6.33 -14.71 5.04
N VAL A 93 -6.38 -15.98 4.63
CA VAL A 93 -7.32 -16.96 5.18
C VAL A 93 -7.08 -17.18 6.67
N SER A 94 -5.81 -17.35 7.09
CA SER A 94 -5.47 -17.66 8.48
C SER A 94 -5.73 -16.49 9.45
N LYS A 95 -5.53 -15.25 9.01
CA LYS A 95 -5.74 -14.07 9.85
C LYS A 95 -7.18 -13.58 9.87
N ASN A 96 -8.08 -14.25 9.13
CA ASN A 96 -9.43 -13.77 8.90
C ASN A 96 -9.41 -12.29 8.48
N ILE A 97 -8.35 -11.88 7.77
CA ILE A 97 -8.26 -10.56 7.19
C ILE A 97 -9.35 -10.62 6.15
N VAL A 98 -10.51 -10.05 6.50
CA VAL A 98 -11.57 -9.72 5.57
C VAL A 98 -10.88 -8.80 4.59
N THR A 99 -10.36 -9.41 3.54
CA THR A 99 -9.75 -8.71 2.45
C THR A 99 -10.79 -7.70 2.04
N VAL A 100 -10.37 -6.44 2.00
CA VAL A 100 -10.85 -5.45 1.06
C VAL A 100 -10.57 -6.00 -0.35
N GLN A 101 -11.14 -7.16 -0.67
CA GLN A 101 -11.42 -7.58 -2.02
C GLN A 101 -12.59 -6.68 -2.39
N VAL A 102 -12.25 -5.46 -2.81
CA VAL A 102 -13.09 -4.71 -3.75
C VAL A 102 -12.84 -5.31 -5.14
N HIS A 103 -12.94 -6.64 -5.23
CA HIS A 103 -13.85 -7.22 -6.20
C HIS A 103 -15.08 -7.58 -5.39
N LEU A 104 -16.07 -6.71 -5.49
CA LEU A 104 -17.41 -6.89 -4.96
C LEU A 104 -17.99 -8.16 -5.56
N ASP A 105 -17.73 -9.30 -4.93
CA ASP A 105 -18.45 -10.52 -5.26
C ASP A 105 -19.85 -10.34 -4.67
N SER A 106 -20.80 -9.92 -5.51
CA SER A 106 -22.19 -9.60 -5.15
C SER A 106 -22.92 -10.77 -4.47
N ASN A 107 -22.31 -11.95 -4.47
CA ASN A 107 -22.83 -13.18 -3.87
C ASN A 107 -22.40 -13.39 -2.42
N LEU A 108 -21.36 -12.71 -1.91
CA LEU A 108 -20.85 -12.93 -0.55
C LEU A 108 -21.36 -11.92 0.48
N PHE A 109 -21.66 -10.70 0.06
CA PHE A 109 -22.20 -9.65 0.93
C PHE A 109 -23.48 -9.08 0.33
N GLY A 110 -24.54 -9.04 1.13
CA GLY A 110 -25.81 -8.44 0.73
C GLY A 110 -25.61 -7.02 0.23
N LYS A 111 -26.43 -6.60 -0.73
CA LYS A 111 -26.36 -5.31 -1.43
C LYS A 111 -26.13 -4.11 -0.48
N ASP A 112 -26.75 -4.14 0.69
CA ASP A 112 -26.69 -3.08 1.71
C ASP A 112 -25.28 -2.88 2.30
N PHE A 113 -24.47 -3.94 2.40
CA PHE A 113 -23.11 -3.87 2.94
C PHE A 113 -22.13 -3.25 1.92
N ILE A 114 -22.36 -3.50 0.63
CA ILE A 114 -21.60 -2.91 -0.48
C ILE A 114 -21.86 -1.40 -0.57
N GLU A 115 -23.13 -1.00 -0.46
CA GLU A 115 -23.52 0.41 -0.47
C GLU A 115 -22.87 1.18 0.69
N LEU A 116 -22.77 0.57 1.88
CA LEU A 116 -22.12 1.17 3.03
C LEU A 116 -20.62 1.48 2.78
N ILE A 117 -19.88 0.54 2.20
CA ILE A 117 -18.45 0.71 1.90
C ILE A 117 -18.20 1.80 0.86
N LEU A 118 -19.03 1.84 -0.20
CA LEU A 118 -18.97 2.91 -1.20
C LEU A 118 -19.25 4.28 -0.58
N LEU A 119 -20.19 4.35 0.37
CA LEU A 119 -20.50 5.55 1.14
C LEU A 119 -19.30 6.03 1.96
N PHE A 120 -18.60 5.14 2.65
CA PHE A 120 -17.40 5.48 3.42
C PHE A 120 -16.26 6.01 2.53
N ASN A 121 -16.00 5.36 1.40
CA ASN A 121 -14.98 5.81 0.44
C ASN A 121 -15.33 7.16 -0.18
N PHE A 122 -16.61 7.39 -0.48
CA PHE A 122 -17.10 8.66 -1.00
C PHE A 122 -16.96 9.80 0.02
N ILE A 123 -17.28 9.54 1.30
CA ILE A 123 -17.10 10.50 2.39
C ILE A 123 -15.61 10.85 2.55
N TYR A 124 -14.72 9.87 2.51
CA TYR A 124 -13.27 10.10 2.62
C TYR A 124 -12.73 10.92 1.45
N LEU A 125 -13.20 10.64 0.23
CA LEU A 125 -12.84 11.41 -0.96
C LEU A 125 -13.36 12.85 -0.86
N ILE A 126 -14.60 13.06 -0.42
CA ILE A 126 -15.15 14.39 -0.19
C ILE A 126 -14.31 15.12 0.85
N HIS A 127 -14.01 14.49 1.99
CA HIS A 127 -13.21 15.10 3.06
C HIS A 127 -11.83 15.53 2.56
N HIS A 128 -11.16 14.68 1.78
CA HIS A 128 -9.86 14.97 1.21
C HIS A 128 -9.91 16.07 0.14
N VAL A 129 -10.93 16.10 -0.71
CA VAL A 129 -11.15 17.17 -1.69
C VAL A 129 -11.46 18.49 -0.95
N PHE A 130 -12.28 18.44 0.10
CA PHE A 130 -12.65 19.62 0.89
C PHE A 130 -11.44 20.25 1.59
N MET A 131 -10.51 19.44 2.12
CA MET A 131 -9.26 19.93 2.70
C MET A 131 -8.32 20.59 1.68
N ILE A 132 -8.42 20.24 0.40
CA ILE A 132 -7.59 20.84 -0.66
C ILE A 132 -8.13 22.20 -1.11
N PHE A 133 -9.45 22.38 -1.16
CA PHE A 133 -10.08 23.54 -1.81
C PHE A 133 -10.66 24.60 -0.87
N MET A 134 -10.88 24.30 0.42
CA MET A 134 -11.47 25.25 1.37
C MET A 134 -10.40 25.92 2.24
N ASP A 135 -10.59 27.20 2.56
CA ASP A 135 -9.80 27.85 3.61
C ASP A 135 -10.13 27.26 5.00
N LEU A 136 -9.19 27.42 5.94
CA LEU A 136 -9.26 26.80 7.26
C LEU A 136 -10.52 27.22 8.03
N SER A 137 -10.98 28.46 7.86
CA SER A 137 -12.17 29.00 8.56
C SER A 137 -13.46 28.34 8.06
N SER A 138 -13.54 28.10 6.76
CA SER A 138 -14.69 27.52 6.09
C SER A 138 -14.77 26.00 6.34
N TYR A 139 -13.63 25.33 6.50
CA TYR A 139 -13.55 23.93 6.91
C TYR A 139 -14.11 23.70 8.33
N TYR A 140 -13.75 24.55 9.32
CA TYR A 140 -14.25 24.41 10.69
C TYR A 140 -15.76 24.64 10.79
N ASN A 141 -16.31 25.60 10.03
CA ASN A 141 -17.75 25.85 9.98
C ASN A 141 -18.51 24.65 9.38
N PHE A 142 -18.01 24.08 8.29
CA PHE A 142 -18.59 22.87 7.69
C PHE A 142 -18.51 21.66 8.62
N HIS A 143 -17.36 21.45 9.30
CA HIS A 143 -17.21 20.37 10.28
C HIS A 143 -18.17 20.54 11.47
N GLY A 144 -18.39 21.78 11.94
CA GLY A 144 -19.38 22.10 12.97
C GLY A 144 -20.81 21.80 12.53
N PHE A 145 -21.15 22.10 11.27
CA PHE A 145 -22.45 21.79 10.68
C PHE A 145 -22.69 20.28 10.55
N ILE A 146 -21.70 19.51 10.09
CA ILE A 146 -21.79 18.04 10.01
C ILE A 146 -22.01 17.42 11.40
N LYS A 147 -21.34 17.93 12.45
CA LYS A 147 -21.57 17.46 13.82
C LYS A 147 -22.99 17.70 14.34
N GLN A 148 -23.68 18.73 13.86
CA GLN A 148 -25.08 19.00 14.24
C GLN A 148 -26.09 18.10 13.51
N LEU A 149 -25.71 17.52 12.37
CA LEU A 149 -26.54 16.64 11.56
C LEU A 149 -26.48 15.15 11.99
N ILE A 150 -25.50 14.77 12.81
CA ILE A 150 -25.24 13.37 13.23
C ILE A 150 -25.70 13.11 14.69
N VAL A 151 -26.36 14.08 15.33
CA VAL A 151 -27.06 13.93 16.63
C VAL A 151 -28.56 13.95 16.38
#